data_AF-A0A8J8PQX5-F1
#
_entry.id   AF-A0A8J8PQX5-F1
#
_cell.length_a   1.000
_cell.length_b   1.000
_cell.length_c   1.000
_cell.angle_alpha   90.00
_cell.angle_beta   90.00
_cell.angle_gamma   90.00
#
_symmetry.space_group_name_H-M   'P 1'
#
loop_
_entity.id
_entity.type
_entity.pdbx_description
1 polymer ?
#
loop_
_entity_poly.entity_id
_entity_poly.type
_entity_poly.pdbx_seq_one_letter_code
_entity_poly.pdbx_strand_id
1 'polypeptide(L)'
;KAIQTLKYFGECQKCGFQQFLDERCNKIKCPRCGGEMTVIGPLYYGSINDKEFIQMIESSMEKFEYVSTFSKLEKLVSVIKDECIYDSVYYKLDKIASKNKIKNIPQINKILECLGDGVRTHFDSVGIKTNKEYEEVINCMKKLSS
;
A
#
# COMPACT_ATOMS: atom_id res chain seq x y z
N LYS A 1 5.42 -22.45 10.32
CA LYS A 1 4.80 -21.12 10.56
C LYS A 1 4.92 -20.21 9.32
N ALA A 2 6.11 -19.91 8.76
CA ALA A 2 6.24 -19.03 7.58
C ALA A 2 5.57 -19.56 6.28
N ILE A 3 5.48 -20.88 6.08
CA ILE A 3 4.82 -21.45 4.89
C ILE A 3 3.29 -21.28 4.93
N GLN A 4 2.69 -21.14 6.12
CA GLN A 4 1.24 -20.98 6.31
C GLN A 4 0.74 -19.58 5.96
N THR A 5 1.64 -18.61 5.77
CA THR A 5 1.31 -17.22 5.42
C THR A 5 1.52 -16.95 3.93
N LEU A 6 1.68 -17.99 3.11
CA LEU A 6 1.76 -17.84 1.66
C LEU A 6 0.36 -17.74 1.05
N LYS A 7 0.13 -16.69 0.25
CA LYS A 7 -1.11 -16.47 -0.49
C LYS A 7 -0.81 -16.06 -1.93
N TYR A 8 -1.78 -16.17 -2.81
CA TYR A 8 -1.74 -15.58 -4.14
C TYR A 8 -2.31 -14.17 -4.10
N PHE A 9 -1.89 -13.33 -5.04
CA PHE A 9 -2.38 -11.96 -5.15
C PHE A 9 -3.01 -11.75 -6.52
N GLY A 10 -4.27 -11.34 -6.53
CA GLY A 10 -5.02 -11.06 -7.74
C GLY A 10 -5.18 -9.56 -7.95
N GLU A 11 -4.95 -9.10 -9.18
CA GLU A 11 -5.24 -7.73 -9.60
C GLU A 11 -6.11 -7.70 -10.86
N CYS A 12 -7.20 -6.94 -10.82
CA CYS A 12 -8.08 -6.73 -11.95
C CYS A 12 -7.46 -5.79 -12.99
N GLN A 13 -7.31 -6.27 -14.22
CA GLN A 13 -6.75 -5.49 -15.33
C GLN A 13 -7.66 -4.34 -15.80
N LYS A 14 -8.97 -4.43 -15.53
CA LYS A 14 -9.97 -3.43 -15.94
C LYS A 14 -10.07 -2.28 -14.96
N CYS A 15 -10.25 -2.56 -13.67
CA CYS A 15 -10.54 -1.52 -12.68
C CYS A 15 -9.45 -1.33 -11.63
N GLY A 16 -8.40 -2.17 -11.58
CA GLY A 16 -7.33 -2.07 -10.58
C GLY A 16 -7.68 -2.59 -9.18
N PHE A 17 -8.81 -3.28 -9.01
CA PHE A 17 -9.17 -3.94 -7.75
C PHE A 17 -8.17 -5.05 -7.43
N GLN A 18 -7.78 -5.16 -6.16
CA GLN A 18 -6.77 -6.09 -5.68
C GLN A 18 -7.32 -6.92 -4.53
N GLN A 19 -6.90 -8.19 -4.44
CA GLN A 19 -7.24 -9.06 -3.32
C GLN A 19 -6.21 -10.19 -3.16
N PHE A 20 -6.06 -10.67 -1.93
CA PHE A 20 -5.36 -11.93 -1.67
C PHE A 20 -6.29 -13.13 -1.88
N LEU A 21 -5.69 -14.27 -2.23
CA LEU A 21 -6.35 -15.52 -2.58
C LEU A 21 -5.61 -16.67 -1.89
N ASP A 22 -6.33 -17.65 -1.35
CA ASP A 22 -5.69 -18.79 -0.70
C ASP A 22 -5.16 -19.81 -1.72
N GLU A 23 -5.71 -19.85 -2.94
CA GLU A 23 -5.33 -20.79 -4.00
C GLU A 23 -4.99 -20.11 -5.32
N ARG A 24 -4.18 -20.80 -6.15
CA ARG A 24 -3.86 -20.34 -7.50
C ARG A 24 -5.02 -20.62 -8.45
N CYS A 25 -5.87 -19.64 -8.66
CA CYS A 25 -6.94 -19.74 -9.64
C CYS A 25 -6.54 -19.08 -10.96
N ASN A 26 -6.51 -19.86 -12.05
CA ASN A 26 -6.10 -19.38 -13.37
C ASN A 26 -7.14 -18.47 -14.05
N LYS A 27 -8.40 -18.48 -13.60
CA LYS A 27 -9.50 -17.69 -14.18
C LYS A 27 -10.40 -17.14 -13.09
N ILE A 28 -10.03 -15.99 -12.53
CA ILE A 28 -10.88 -15.24 -11.61
C ILE A 28 -11.47 -14.04 -12.33
N LYS A 29 -12.78 -13.85 -12.18
CA LYS A 29 -13.45 -12.60 -12.52
C LYS A 29 -13.43 -11.67 -11.32
N CYS A 30 -13.16 -10.40 -11.59
CA CYS A 30 -13.11 -9.35 -10.58
C CYS A 30 -14.49 -9.22 -9.92
N PRO A 31 -14.60 -9.34 -8.59
CA PRO A 31 -15.87 -9.25 -7.89
C PRO A 31 -16.51 -7.85 -8.01
N ARG A 32 -15.70 -6.82 -8.28
CA ARG A 32 -16.15 -5.44 -8.43
C ARG A 32 -16.74 -5.12 -9.81
N CYS A 33 -16.12 -5.59 -10.89
CA CYS A 33 -16.47 -5.13 -12.24
C CYS A 33 -16.58 -6.22 -13.31
N GLY A 34 -16.44 -7.50 -12.93
CA GLY A 34 -16.48 -8.65 -13.84
C GLY A 34 -15.31 -8.76 -14.82
N GLY A 35 -14.31 -7.87 -14.74
CA GLY A 35 -13.09 -7.93 -15.56
C GLY A 35 -12.20 -9.12 -15.20
N GLU A 36 -11.21 -9.41 -16.04
CA GLU A 36 -10.23 -10.46 -15.75
C GLU A 36 -9.23 -10.03 -14.67
N MET A 37 -8.84 -10.98 -13.83
CA MET A 37 -7.80 -10.80 -12.82
C MET A 37 -6.53 -11.53 -13.24
N THR A 38 -5.40 -10.83 -13.13
CA THR A 38 -4.07 -11.43 -13.20
C THR A 38 -3.69 -11.89 -11.81
N VAL A 39 -3.31 -13.16 -11.67
CA VAL A 39 -2.95 -13.77 -10.40
C VAL A 39 -1.45 -14.07 -10.38
N ILE A 40 -0.76 -13.59 -9.34
CA ILE A 40 0.66 -13.83 -9.09
C ILE A 40 0.85 -14.59 -7.76
N GLY A 41 2.02 -15.21 -7.59
CA GLY A 41 2.42 -15.86 -6.34
C GLY A 41 2.80 -17.33 -6.47
N PRO A 42 2.93 -18.05 -5.34
CA PRO A 42 2.59 -17.57 -3.98
C PRO A 42 3.52 -16.47 -3.49
N LEU A 43 2.99 -15.57 -2.66
CA LEU A 43 3.66 -14.44 -2.02
C LEU A 43 3.46 -14.52 -0.51
N TYR A 44 4.41 -13.96 0.25
CA TYR A 44 4.26 -13.82 1.69
C TYR A 44 3.20 -12.75 2.01
N TYR A 45 2.19 -13.12 2.78
CA TYR A 45 1.08 -12.26 3.22
C TYR A 45 1.22 -11.79 4.68
N GLY A 46 2.25 -12.26 5.40
CA GLY A 46 2.49 -11.81 6.77
C GLY A 46 3.10 -10.42 6.83
N SER A 47 3.26 -9.92 8.06
CA SER A 47 3.94 -8.63 8.28
C SER A 47 5.39 -8.67 7.80
N ILE A 48 5.79 -7.65 7.05
CA ILE A 48 7.13 -7.49 6.50
C ILE A 48 8.02 -6.59 7.37
N ASN A 49 7.42 -5.93 8.35
CA ASN A 49 8.12 -5.03 9.25
C ASN A 49 7.96 -5.51 10.69
N ASP A 50 9.02 -5.40 11.48
CA ASP A 50 8.98 -5.59 12.92
C ASP A 50 9.05 -4.22 13.59
N LYS A 51 7.95 -3.82 14.25
CA LYS A 51 7.82 -2.49 14.85
C LYS A 51 8.86 -2.23 15.94
N GLU A 52 9.15 -3.24 16.77
CA GLU A 52 10.13 -3.12 17.85
C GLU A 52 11.53 -2.93 17.26
N PHE A 53 11.86 -3.70 16.22
CA PHE A 53 13.13 -3.58 15.53
C PHE A 53 13.30 -2.21 14.85
N ILE A 54 12.26 -1.69 14.19
CA ILE A 54 12.30 -0.35 13.57
C ILE A 54 12.47 0.74 14.63
N GLN A 55 11.82 0.63 15.79
CA GLN A 55 12.01 1.56 16.91
C GLN A 55 13.43 1.50 17.48
N MET A 56 14.05 0.32 17.53
CA MET A 56 15.46 0.18 17.93
C MET A 56 16.41 0.84 16.93
N ILE A 57 16.12 0.74 15.62
CA ILE A 57 16.88 1.43 14.57
C ILE A 57 16.76 2.94 14.76
N GLU A 58 15.54 3.47 14.87
CA GLU A 58 15.25 4.88 15.08
C GLU A 58 16.00 5.44 16.32
N SER A 59 15.92 4.72 17.45
CA SER A 59 16.60 5.11 18.70
C SER A 59 18.13 5.08 18.62
N SER A 60 18.68 4.36 17.63
CA SER A 60 20.12 4.26 17.42
C SER A 60 20.63 5.24 16.36
N MET A 61 19.74 6.01 15.71
CA MET A 61 20.08 6.80 14.54
C MET A 61 21.06 7.93 14.82
N GLU A 62 20.95 8.64 15.95
CA GLU A 62 21.83 9.77 16.31
C GLU A 62 23.33 9.40 16.21
N LYS A 63 23.68 8.13 16.43
CA LYS A 63 25.05 7.61 16.29
C LYS A 63 25.61 7.72 14.88
N PHE A 64 24.76 7.94 13.88
CA PHE A 64 25.08 7.97 12.44
C PHE A 64 24.91 9.36 11.82
N GLU A 65 24.76 10.43 12.63
CA GLU A 65 24.65 11.82 12.14
C GLU A 65 25.81 12.25 11.24
N TYR A 66 26.98 11.62 11.40
CA TYR A 66 28.16 11.88 10.57
C TYR A 66 28.01 11.46 9.10
N VAL A 67 26.99 10.67 8.75
CA VAL A 67 26.75 10.19 7.39
C VAL A 67 26.05 11.28 6.57
N SER A 68 26.58 11.59 5.39
CA SER A 68 26.03 12.65 4.51
C SER A 68 24.57 12.43 4.08
N THR A 69 24.08 11.19 4.13
CA THR A 69 22.69 10.81 3.81
C THR A 69 21.79 10.70 5.04
N PHE A 70 22.24 11.12 6.22
CA PHE A 70 21.51 10.98 7.49
C PHE A 70 20.05 11.45 7.41
N SER A 71 19.79 12.65 6.89
CA SER A 71 18.42 13.18 6.75
C SER A 71 17.51 12.33 5.85
N LYS A 72 18.06 11.65 4.84
CA LYS A 72 17.31 10.73 3.99
C LYS A 72 17.03 9.41 4.72
N LEU A 73 17.99 8.92 5.48
CA LEU A 73 17.84 7.71 6.31
C LEU A 73 16.78 7.94 7.39
N GLU A 74 16.84 9.08 8.08
CA GLU A 74 15.90 9.45 9.14
C GLU A 74 14.47 9.51 8.60
N LYS A 75 14.29 10.18 7.45
CA LYS A 75 12.99 10.24 6.78
C LYS A 75 12.49 8.85 6.35
N LEU A 76 13.38 7.98 5.84
CA LEU A 76 13.01 6.62 5.44
C LEU A 76 12.55 5.80 6.64
N VAL A 77 13.30 5.82 7.74
CA VAL A 77 12.96 5.09 8.97
C VAL A 77 11.64 5.59 9.56
N SER A 78 11.43 6.91 9.59
CA SER A 78 10.15 7.51 10.02
C SER A 78 8.98 7.03 9.16
N VAL A 79 9.11 7.02 7.83
CA VAL A 79 8.05 6.50 6.93
C VAL A 79 7.79 5.03 7.18
N ILE A 80 8.83 4.20 7.33
CA ILE A 80 8.66 2.76 7.59
C ILE A 80 7.97 2.53 8.93
N LYS A 81 8.32 3.28 9.97
CA LYS A 81 7.70 3.19 11.30
C LYS A 81 6.19 3.46 11.25
N ASP A 82 5.78 4.50 10.54
CA ASP A 82 4.36 4.81 10.33
C ASP A 82 3.67 3.70 9.50
N GLU A 83 4.38 3.16 8.51
CA GLU A 83 3.91 2.07 7.64
C GLU A 83 3.73 0.74 8.38
N CYS A 84 4.48 0.48 9.46
CA CYS A 84 4.39 -0.75 10.26
C CYS A 84 3.01 -0.99 10.89
N ILE A 85 2.15 0.02 10.94
CA ILE A 85 0.78 -0.10 11.46
C ILE A 85 -0.11 -0.90 10.49
N TYR A 86 0.30 -1.04 9.22
CA TYR A 86 -0.50 -1.64 8.15
C TYR A 86 0.19 -2.87 7.54
N ASP A 87 -0.45 -4.02 7.71
CA ASP A 87 -0.08 -5.28 7.04
C ASP A 87 -0.69 -5.41 5.64
N SER A 88 -1.52 -4.45 5.23
CA SER A 88 -2.11 -4.42 3.89
C SER A 88 -1.08 -4.05 2.80
N VAL A 89 -1.36 -4.47 1.56
CA VAL A 89 -0.63 -3.97 0.40
C VAL A 89 -0.95 -2.48 0.18
N TYR A 90 -0.04 -1.77 -0.47
CA TYR A 90 -0.26 -0.36 -0.77
C TYR A 90 -1.15 -0.17 -2.00
N TYR A 91 -1.92 0.91 -1.99
CA TYR A 91 -2.64 1.41 -3.15
C TYR A 91 -1.76 2.40 -3.91
N LYS A 92 -1.53 2.12 -5.20
CA LYS A 92 -0.84 3.04 -6.11
C LYS A 92 -1.85 4.00 -6.74
N LEU A 93 -1.85 5.26 -6.29
CA LEU A 93 -2.96 6.20 -6.54
C LEU A 93 -3.10 6.59 -8.03
N ASP A 94 -2.00 6.74 -8.76
CA ASP A 94 -2.01 7.02 -10.20
C ASP A 94 -2.68 5.91 -11.03
N LYS A 95 -2.43 4.65 -10.66
CA LYS A 95 -3.04 3.46 -11.28
C LYS A 95 -4.53 3.42 -10.99
N ILE A 96 -4.93 3.67 -9.74
CA ILE A 96 -6.34 3.75 -9.36
C ILE A 96 -7.04 4.86 -10.16
N ALA A 97 -6.43 6.04 -10.25
CA ALA A 97 -6.98 7.16 -10.99
C ALA A 97 -7.18 6.84 -12.47
N SER A 98 -6.14 6.28 -13.12
CA SER A 98 -6.18 5.85 -14.52
C SER A 98 -7.30 4.84 -14.78
N LYS A 99 -7.40 3.79 -13.96
CA LYS A 99 -8.39 2.70 -14.13
C LYS A 99 -9.82 3.14 -13.81
N ASN A 100 -10.00 4.17 -12.99
CA ASN A 100 -11.32 4.66 -12.56
C ASN A 100 -11.69 6.03 -13.15
N LYS A 101 -10.98 6.49 -14.19
CA LYS A 101 -11.24 7.73 -14.94
C LYS A 101 -11.26 9.00 -14.06
N ILE A 102 -10.42 9.04 -13.04
CA ILE A 102 -10.23 10.22 -12.19
C ILE A 102 -9.22 11.13 -12.90
N LYS A 103 -9.67 12.31 -13.35
CA LYS A 103 -8.88 13.19 -14.22
C LYS A 103 -7.74 13.90 -13.47
N ASN A 104 -7.98 14.32 -12.24
CA ASN A 104 -7.00 15.03 -11.42
C ASN A 104 -6.73 14.21 -10.16
N ILE A 105 -5.48 13.81 -9.95
CA ILE A 105 -5.08 13.06 -8.76
C ILE A 105 -4.94 14.07 -7.61
N PRO A 106 -5.77 13.99 -6.56
CA PRO A 106 -5.67 14.91 -5.43
C PRO A 106 -4.32 14.77 -4.72
N GLN A 107 -3.94 15.81 -3.97
CA GLN A 107 -2.77 15.73 -3.10
C GLN A 107 -2.92 14.58 -2.10
N ILE A 108 -1.87 13.75 -1.96
CA ILE A 108 -1.89 12.55 -1.10
C ILE A 108 -2.35 12.89 0.32
N ASN A 109 -1.89 14.00 0.90
CA ASN A 109 -2.29 14.40 2.25
C ASN A 109 -3.81 14.62 2.38
N LYS A 110 -4.45 15.22 1.37
CA LYS A 110 -5.91 15.39 1.35
C LYS A 110 -6.63 14.04 1.25
N ILE A 111 -6.07 13.08 0.52
CA ILE A 111 -6.62 11.72 0.43
C ILE A 111 -6.53 11.04 1.80
N LEU A 112 -5.37 11.10 2.45
CA LEU A 112 -5.16 10.53 3.78
C LEU A 112 -6.10 11.16 4.82
N GLU A 113 -6.25 12.49 4.82
CA GLU A 113 -7.20 13.21 5.69
C GLU A 113 -8.65 12.78 5.45
N CYS A 114 -9.04 12.62 4.19
CA CYS A 114 -10.39 12.21 3.82
C CYS A 114 -10.68 10.72 4.15
N LEU A 115 -9.66 9.86 4.14
CA LEU A 115 -9.78 8.48 4.60
C LEU A 115 -9.82 8.40 6.14
N GLY A 116 -9.13 9.29 6.84
CA GLY A 116 -8.99 9.27 8.30
C GLY A 116 -8.16 8.10 8.85
N ASP A 117 -7.64 7.25 7.95
CA ASP A 117 -6.81 6.09 8.25
C ASP A 117 -5.91 5.84 7.03
N GLY A 118 -4.60 5.96 7.21
CA GLY A 118 -3.62 5.66 6.17
C GLY A 118 -2.35 6.49 6.25
N VAL A 119 -1.30 5.99 5.60
CA VAL A 119 0.04 6.59 5.56
C VAL A 119 0.65 6.44 4.17
N ARG A 120 1.70 7.21 3.90
CA ARG A 120 2.55 6.98 2.72
C ARG A 120 3.34 5.68 2.90
N THR A 121 3.71 5.04 1.80
CA THR A 121 4.61 3.88 1.82
C THR A 121 5.98 4.24 1.23
N HIS A 122 7.03 3.58 1.73
CA HIS A 122 8.37 3.70 1.13
C HIS A 122 8.49 3.01 -0.24
N PHE A 123 7.55 2.12 -0.61
CA PHE A 123 7.60 1.38 -1.87
C PHE A 123 7.34 2.25 -3.10
N ASP A 124 6.55 3.32 -2.97
CA ASP A 124 6.11 4.13 -4.11
C ASP A 124 5.80 5.56 -3.66
N SER A 125 6.34 6.55 -4.39
CA SER A 125 6.15 7.97 -4.05
C SER A 125 4.70 8.45 -4.15
N VAL A 126 3.87 7.73 -4.90
CA VAL A 126 2.41 7.96 -5.02
C VAL A 126 1.59 6.84 -4.39
N GLY A 127 2.21 6.00 -3.56
CA GLY A 127 1.57 4.91 -2.84
C GLY A 127 1.08 5.31 -1.45
N ILE A 128 -0.02 4.69 -1.01
CA ILE A 128 -0.49 4.76 0.37
C ILE A 128 -0.81 3.36 0.92
N LYS A 129 -0.64 3.16 2.23
CA LYS A 129 -1.24 2.03 2.96
C LYS A 129 -2.38 2.53 3.84
N THR A 130 -3.40 1.69 3.99
CA THR A 130 -4.61 1.98 4.77
C THR A 130 -5.36 0.67 5.03
N ASN A 131 -6.21 0.63 6.05
CA ASN A 131 -7.16 -0.47 6.26
C ASN A 131 -8.50 -0.23 5.53
N LYS A 132 -8.60 0.87 4.79
CA LYS A 132 -9.76 1.23 3.97
C LYS A 132 -9.92 0.31 2.76
N GLU A 133 -11.17 -0.01 2.46
CA GLU A 133 -11.51 -0.81 1.30
C GLU A 133 -11.26 -0.04 0.01
N TYR A 134 -11.06 -0.78 -1.09
CA TYR A 134 -10.78 -0.22 -2.40
C TYR A 134 -11.80 0.85 -2.85
N GLU A 135 -13.08 0.65 -2.53
CA GLU A 135 -14.14 1.60 -2.90
C GLU A 135 -14.10 2.88 -2.06
N GLU A 136 -13.73 2.80 -0.78
CA GLU A 136 -13.53 3.97 0.08
C GLU A 136 -12.42 4.87 -0.47
N VAL A 137 -11.30 4.26 -0.90
CA VAL A 137 -10.18 4.99 -1.54
C VAL A 137 -10.63 5.70 -2.81
N ILE A 138 -11.34 5.00 -3.70
CA ILE A 138 -11.87 5.59 -4.94
C ILE A 138 -12.83 6.73 -4.64
N ASN A 139 -13.77 6.53 -3.72
CA ASN A 139 -14.79 7.54 -3.40
C ASN A 139 -14.14 8.80 -2.84
N CYS A 140 -13.16 8.65 -1.95
CA CYS A 140 -12.39 9.75 -1.43
C CYS A 140 -11.65 10.51 -2.55
N MET A 141 -10.95 9.79 -3.45
CA MET A 141 -10.26 10.41 -4.58
C MET A 141 -11.23 11.15 -5.51
N LYS A 142 -12.39 10.57 -5.83
CA LYS A 142 -13.41 11.19 -6.70
C LYS A 142 -13.96 12.48 -6.08
N LYS A 143 -14.31 12.45 -4.79
CA LYS A 143 -14.81 13.60 -4.04
C LYS A 143 -13.84 14.78 -4.07
N LEU A 144 -12.54 14.51 -3.95
CA LEU A 144 -11.48 15.53 -3.95
C LEU A 144 -11.05 15.98 -5.36
N SER A 145 -11.43 15.22 -6.40
CA SER A 145 -11.12 15.54 -7.80
C SER A 145 -12.23 16.32 -8.51
N SER A 146 -13.37 16.50 -7.83
CA SER A 146 -14.53 17.26 -8.31
C SER A 146 -14.33 18.76 -8.14
#